data_AF-A0ABD1L3V0-F1
#
_entry.id   AF-A0ABD1L3V0-F1
#
_cell.length_a   1.000
_cell.length_b   1.000
_cell.length_c   1.000
_cell.angle_alpha   90.00
_cell.angle_beta   90.00
_cell.angle_gamma   90.00
#
_symmetry.space_group_name_H-M   'P 1'
#
loop_
_entity.id
_entity.type
_entity.pdbx_description
1 polymer ?
#
loop_
_entity_poly.entity_id
_entity_poly.type
_entity_poly.pdbx_seq_one_letter_code
_entity_poly.pdbx_strand_id
1 'polypeptide(L)' 'MQSAKSRQLWAVIWTASIWGLWNQRNNCVFRSSAFNENNLWRFILGFSWQWLHTYNTSFCYSFEQWCSNPGTCLLNCN' A
#
# COMPACT_ATOMS: atom_id res chain seq x y z
N MET A 1 11.67 16.59 11.67
CA MET A 1 12.48 16.02 10.58
C MET A 1 12.00 14.58 10.35
N GLN A 2 11.47 14.24 9.17
CA GLN A 2 11.09 12.85 8.89
C GLN A 2 12.35 11.98 8.80
N SER A 3 12.42 10.89 9.58
CA SER A 3 13.57 9.99 9.57
C SER A 3 13.68 9.24 8.24
N ALA A 4 14.88 8.81 7.85
CA ALA A 4 15.08 8.01 6.64
C ALA A 4 14.22 6.73 6.60
N LYS A 5 13.94 6.15 7.78
CA LYS A 5 13.05 5.00 7.98
C LYS A 5 11.61 5.36 7.59
N SER A 6 11.09 6.50 8.04
CA SER A 6 9.74 6.97 7.66
C SER A 6 9.60 7.10 6.14
N ARG A 7 10.62 7.65 5.46
CA ARG A 7 10.61 7.79 4.00
C ARG A 7 10.53 6.44 3.28
N GLN A 8 11.24 5.41 3.77
CA GLN A 8 11.19 4.08 3.19
C GLN A 8 9.79 3.46 3.31
N LEU A 9 9.15 3.59 4.47
CA LEU A 9 7.80 3.02 4.66
C LEU A 9 6.76 3.71 3.76
N TRP A 10 6.84 5.03 3.61
CA TRP A 10 6.00 5.78 2.65
C TRP A 10 6.29 5.38 1.19
N ALA A 11 7.54 5.07 0.86
CA ALA A 11 7.89 4.59 -0.48
C ALA A 11 7.24 3.24 -0.82
N VAL A 12 6.96 2.39 0.18
CA VAL A 12 6.23 1.12 -0.03
C VAL A 12 4.78 1.38 -0.45
N ILE A 13 4.08 2.29 0.24
CA ILE A 13 2.74 2.71 -0.20
C ILE A 13 2.80 3.29 -1.61
N TRP A 14 3.72 4.22 -1.86
CA TRP A 14 3.85 4.85 -3.17
C TRP A 14 4.07 3.84 -4.29
N THR A 15 4.93 2.85 -4.05
CA THR A 15 5.19 1.77 -5.00
C THR A 15 3.95 0.91 -5.24
N ALA A 16 3.22 0.54 -4.18
CA ALA A 16 1.97 -0.21 -4.29
C ALA A 16 0.90 0.57 -5.08
N SER A 17 0.82 1.89 -4.88
CA SER A 17 -0.08 2.78 -5.61
C SER A 17 0.23 2.84 -7.10
N ILE A 18 1.50 3.09 -7.47
CA ILE A 18 1.92 3.10 -8.88
C ILE A 18 1.67 1.75 -9.53
N TRP A 19 2.04 0.67 -8.85
CA TRP A 19 1.84 -0.69 -9.35
C TRP A 19 0.36 -1.00 -9.56
N GLY A 20 -0.50 -0.69 -8.58
CA GLY A 20 -1.94 -0.88 -8.67
C GLY A 20 -2.57 -0.10 -9.82
N LEU A 21 -2.22 1.18 -9.97
CA LEU A 21 -2.70 2.02 -11.06
C LEU A 21 -2.27 1.47 -12.42
N TRP A 22 -0.99 1.10 -12.56
CA TRP A 22 -0.46 0.53 -13.80
C TRP A 22 -1.16 -0.79 -14.15
N ASN A 23 -1.31 -1.68 -13.18
CA ASN A 23 -1.98 -2.98 -13.37
C ASN A 23 -3.45 -2.80 -13.73
N GLN A 24 -4.17 -1.90 -13.05
CA GLN A 24 -5.58 -1.63 -13.32
C GLN A 24 -5.77 -1.02 -14.71
N ARG A 25 -4.92 -0.05 -15.09
CA ARG A 25 -4.91 0.51 -16.44
C ARG A 25 -4.73 -0.59 -17.49
N ASN A 26 -3.77 -1.49 -17.29
CA ASN A 26 -3.52 -2.58 -18.23
C ASN A 26 -4.68 -3.56 -18.31
N ASN A 27 -5.35 -3.87 -17.20
CA ASN A 27 -6.56 -4.70 -17.24
C ASN A 27 -7.68 -4.01 -18.04
N CYS A 28 -7.84 -2.69 -17.90
CA CYS A 28 -8.86 -1.95 -18.66
C CYS A 28 -8.55 -1.94 -20.17
N VAL A 29 -7.29 -1.68 -20.53
CA VAL A 29 -6.86 -1.56 -21.93
C VAL A 29 -6.80 -2.91 -22.63
N PHE A 30 -6.22 -3.93 -21.99
CA PHE A 30 -5.89 -5.20 -22.65
C PHE A 30 -6.83 -6.35 -22.31
N ARG A 31 -7.65 -6.22 -21.25
CA ARG A 31 -8.55 -7.29 -20.78
C ARG A 31 -10.01 -6.84 -20.69
N SER A 32 -10.34 -5.67 -21.22
CA SER A 32 -11.68 -5.08 -21.22
C SER A 32 -12.34 -5.04 -19.84
N SER A 33 -11.56 -4.97 -18.76
CA SER A 33 -12.10 -4.83 -17.41
C SER A 33 -12.61 -3.40 -17.19
N ALA A 34 -13.69 -3.23 -16.44
CA ALA A 34 -14.09 -1.89 -15.99
C ALA A 34 -13.12 -1.36 -14.91
N PHE A 35 -12.86 -0.05 -14.94
CA PHE A 35 -12.18 0.61 -13.82
C PHE A 35 -13.08 0.53 -12.57
N ASN A 36 -12.50 0.05 -11.48
CA ASN A 36 -13.17 0.00 -10.19
C ASN A 36 -12.22 0.55 -9.12
N GLU A 37 -12.54 1.73 -8.61
CA GLU A 37 -11.73 2.42 -7.62
C GLU A 37 -11.61 1.62 -6.31
N ASN A 38 -12.70 1.01 -5.84
CA ASN A 38 -12.70 0.23 -4.61
C ASN A 38 -11.76 -0.98 -4.70
N ASN A 39 -11.74 -1.65 -5.86
CA ASN A 39 -10.83 -2.77 -6.10
C ASN A 39 -9.37 -2.30 -6.15
N LEU A 40 -9.10 -1.15 -6.78
CA LEU A 40 -7.78 -0.54 -6.79
C LEU A 40 -7.33 -0.19 -5.35
N TRP A 41 -8.20 0.43 -4.55
CA TRP A 41 -7.87 0.77 -3.17
C TRP A 41 -7.56 -0.45 -2.31
N ARG A 42 -8.39 -1.49 -2.39
CA ARG A 42 -8.16 -2.76 -1.69
C ARG A 42 -6.85 -3.42 -2.12
N PHE A 43 -6.53 -3.36 -3.41
CA PHE A 43 -5.27 -3.85 -3.94
C PHE A 43 -4.09 -3.08 -3.35
N ILE A 44 -4.11 -1.74 -3.39
CA ILE A 44 -3.04 -0.90 -2.85
C ILE A 44 -2.83 -1.16 -1.35
N LEU A 45 -3.92 -1.16 -0.56
CA LEU A 45 -3.86 -1.41 0.87
C LEU A 45 -3.34 -2.82 1.18
N GLY A 46 -3.82 -3.84 0.46
CA GLY A 46 -3.40 -5.22 0.62
C GLY A 46 -1.92 -5.43 0.34
N PHE A 47 -1.45 -4.99 -0.82
CA PHE A 47 -0.04 -5.16 -1.21
C PHE A 47 0.90 -4.34 -0.32
N SER A 48 0.58 -3.09 -0.01
CA SER A 48 1.42 -2.28 0.87
C SER A 48 1.51 -2.87 2.27
N TRP A 49 0.39 -3.34 2.85
CA TRP A 49 0.41 -4.02 4.13
C TRP A 49 1.21 -5.32 4.07
N GLN A 50 0.97 -6.17 3.08
CA GLN A 50 1.67 -7.44 2.95
C GLN A 50 3.19 -7.23 2.80
N TRP A 51 3.61 -6.24 2.01
CA TRP A 51 5.03 -5.92 1.86
C TRP A 51 5.64 -5.38 3.15
N LEU A 52 4.96 -4.46 3.84
CA LEU A 52 5.43 -3.94 5.13
C LEU A 52 5.52 -5.04 6.19
N HIS A 53 4.45 -5.82 6.35
CA HIS A 53 4.37 -6.90 7.34
C HIS A 53 5.35 -8.04 7.06
N THR A 54 5.65 -8.33 5.79
CA THR A 54 6.57 -9.43 5.42
C THR A 54 8.04 -9.00 5.51
N TYR A 55 8.36 -7.76 5.10
CA TYR A 55 9.75 -7.33 4.93
C TYR A 55 10.25 -6.36 6.00
N ASN A 56 9.38 -5.86 6.89
CA ASN A 56 9.76 -5.03 8.02
C ASN A 56 9.31 -5.67 9.33
N THR A 57 10.25 -6.27 10.06
CA THR A 57 9.99 -6.94 11.34
C THR A 57 9.50 -5.99 12.45
N SER A 58 9.71 -4.68 12.31
CA SER A 58 9.18 -3.68 13.25
C SER A 58 7.74 -3.28 12.95
N PHE A 59 7.20 -3.65 11.77
CA PHE A 59 5.82 -3.36 11.40
C PHE A 59 4.88 -4.43 11.99
N CYS A 60 4.23 -4.09 13.10
CA CYS A 60 3.40 -5.03 13.88
C CYS A 60 1.89 -4.74 13.81
N TYR A 61 1.43 -3.96 12.83
CA TYR A 61 0.02 -3.63 12.68
C TYR A 61 -0.73 -4.72 11.89
N SER A 62 -1.90 -5.12 12.40
CA SER A 62 -2.84 -5.96 11.66
C SER A 62 -3.36 -5.26 10.40
N PHE A 63 -3.88 -6.04 9.46
CA PHE A 63 -4.46 -5.48 8.22
C PHE A 63 -5.64 -4.54 8.50
N GLU A 64 -6.41 -4.81 9.56
CA GLU A 64 -7.57 -4.01 9.94
C GLU A 64 -7.16 -2.64 10.53
N GLN A 65 -6.13 -2.63 11.40
CA GLN A 65 -5.52 -1.39 11.88
C GLN A 65 -4.92 -0.57 10.74
N TRP A 66 -4.25 -1.25 9.80
CA TRP A 66 -3.70 -0.63 8.61
C TRP A 66 -4.78 0.03 7.74
N CYS A 67 -5.84 -0.70 7.40
CA CYS A 67 -6.94 -0.16 6.59
C CYS A 67 -7.64 1.03 7.26
N SER A 68 -7.67 1.07 8.60
CA SER A 68 -8.30 2.15 9.35
C SER A 68 -7.52 3.46 9.25
N ASN A 69 -6.18 3.41 9.40
CA ASN A 69 -5.33 4.59 9.28
C ASN A 69 -3.86 4.24 8.94
N PRO A 70 -3.51 4.10 7.65
CA PRO A 70 -2.15 3.77 7.22
C PRO A 70 -1.12 4.80 7.68
N GLY A 71 -1.49 6.09 7.65
CA GLY A 71 -0.59 7.19 8.03
C GLY A 71 -0.14 7.08 9.49
N THR A 72 -1.06 6.81 10.41
CA THR A 72 -0.73 6.60 11.83
C THR A 72 0.13 5.36 12.04
N CYS A 73 -0.14 4.26 11.33
CA CYS A 73 0.70 3.06 11.38
C CYS A 73 2.14 3.35 10.91
N LEU A 74 2.32 4.15 9.86
CA LEU A 74 3.65 4.51 9.38
C LEU A 74 4.43 5.43 10.32
N LEU A 75 3.74 6.40 10.94
CA LEU A 75 4.36 7.37 11.84
C LEU A 75 4.79 6.76 13.18
N ASN A 76 4.03 5.78 13.67
CA ASN A 76 4.27 5.12 14.96
C ASN A 76 5.07 3.81 14.82
N CYS A 77 5.54 3.47 13.62
CA CYS A 77 6.39 2.31 13.39
C CYS A 77 7.82 2.61 13.88
N ASN A 78 8.15 2.20 15.11
CA ASN A 78 9.47 2.40 15.74
C ASN A 78 10.58 1.56 15.11
#